data_AF-A0A920HTX0-F1
#
_entry.id   AF-A0A920HTX0-F1
#
_cell.length_a   1.000
_cell.length_b   1.000
_cell.length_c   1.000
_cell.angle_alpha   90.00
_cell.angle_beta   90.00
_cell.angle_gamma   90.00
#
_symmetry.space_group_name_H-M   'P 1'
#
loop_
_entity.id
_entity.type
_entity.pdbx_description
1 polymer ?
#
loop_
_entity_poly.entity_id
_entity_poly.type
_entity_poly.pdbx_seq_one_letter_code
_entity_poly.pdbx_strand_id
1 'polypeptide(L)'
;MYFFAQFFFKENISSLFNKKYQSIRSLFHQNELIFFIFYRLFVGIPFGLSNLLAILFNARIINFLLGTAIGILPSVFIWASVGRGFDKILIESEGIPKFIDILKSEEIRIPLIIFTIFILFIFVSKKFINRLKH
;
A
#
# COMPACT_ATOMS: atom_id res chain seq x y z
N MET A 1 11.06 -8.30 8.69
CA MET A 1 11.74 -7.17 8.02
C MET A 1 11.76 -5.88 8.83
N TYR A 2 10.62 -5.31 9.23
CA TYR A 2 10.60 -4.04 10.00
C TYR A 2 11.50 -4.06 11.24
N PHE A 3 11.35 -5.06 12.11
CA PHE A 3 12.20 -5.18 13.32
C PHE A 3 13.69 -5.32 13.00
N PHE A 4 14.03 -6.09 11.97
CA PHE A 4 15.41 -6.24 11.52
C PHE A 4 15.98 -4.92 11.02
N ALA A 5 15.22 -4.20 10.18
CA ALA A 5 15.63 -2.91 9.69
C ALA A 5 15.73 -1.86 10.82
N GLN A 6 14.85 -1.94 11.81
CA GLN A 6 14.87 -1.07 12.98
C GLN A 6 16.07 -1.36 13.89
N PHE A 7 16.49 -2.61 13.99
CA PHE A 7 17.68 -3.00 14.75
C PHE A 7 18.96 -2.53 14.03
N PHE A 8 19.10 -2.78 12.74
CA PHE A 8 20.35 -2.54 12.00
C PHE A 8 20.54 -1.10 11.52
N PHE A 9 19.47 -0.38 11.16
CA PHE A 9 19.60 0.89 10.46
C PHE A 9 19.15 2.10 11.26
N LYS A 10 18.51 1.94 12.42
CA LYS A 10 17.91 3.05 13.17
C LYS A 10 18.88 4.19 13.47
N GLU A 11 20.11 3.89 13.92
CA GLU A 11 21.10 4.92 14.26
C GLU A 11 21.58 5.68 13.02
N ASN A 12 22.05 4.96 11.98
CA ASN A 12 22.53 5.56 10.72
C ASN A 12 21.44 6.34 9.98
N ILE A 13 20.19 5.90 10.09
CA ILE A 13 19.05 6.53 9.45
C ILE A 13 18.56 7.75 10.24
N SER A 14 18.63 7.70 11.58
CA SER A 14 18.22 8.83 12.42
C SER A 14 19.08 10.08 12.20
N SER A 15 20.37 9.92 11.88
CA SER A 15 21.31 11.02 11.63
C SER A 15 21.07 11.73 10.29
N LEU A 16 20.48 11.04 9.30
CA LEU A 16 20.05 11.62 8.02
C LEU A 16 18.86 12.58 8.18
N PHE A 17 18.02 12.33 9.20
CA PHE A 17 16.84 13.15 9.53
C PHE A 17 17.15 14.16 10.66
N ASN A 18 18.23 14.93 10.48
CA ASN A 18 18.51 16.14 11.26
C ASN A 18 17.44 17.23 11.06
N LYS A 19 17.59 18.40 11.71
CA LYS A 19 16.68 19.58 11.71
C LYS A 19 15.94 19.85 10.38
N LYS A 20 16.56 19.58 9.24
CA LYS A 20 16.00 19.73 7.87
C LYS A 20 14.64 19.06 7.66
N TYR A 21 14.35 17.93 8.30
CA TYR A 21 13.13 17.15 8.03
C TYR A 21 12.16 17.05 9.22
N GLN A 22 12.39 17.85 10.27
CA GLN A 22 11.59 17.83 11.48
C GLN A 22 10.12 18.25 11.22
N SER A 23 9.90 19.16 10.27
CA SER A 23 8.57 19.57 9.81
C SER A 23 7.83 18.47 9.04
N ILE A 24 8.53 17.70 8.19
CA ILE A 24 7.92 16.59 7.46
C ILE A 24 7.54 15.47 8.42
N ARG A 25 8.39 15.20 9.43
CA ARG A 25 8.12 14.21 10.46
C ARG A 25 6.90 14.58 11.32
N SER A 26 6.72 15.86 11.67
CA SER A 26 5.53 16.28 12.42
C SER A 26 4.25 16.12 11.60
N LEU A 27 4.28 16.50 10.31
CA LEU A 27 3.17 16.28 9.36
C LEU A 27 2.82 14.80 9.20
N PHE A 28 3.84 13.94 9.12
CA PHE A 28 3.67 12.49 9.07
C PHE A 28 2.97 11.97 10.32
N HIS A 29 3.43 12.34 11.52
CA HIS A 29 2.84 11.85 12.77
C HIS A 29 1.38 12.29 12.99
N GLN A 30 0.98 13.46 12.46
CA GLN A 30 -0.42 13.91 12.51
C GLN A 30 -1.38 12.97 11.79
N ASN A 31 -0.93 12.29 10.72
CA ASN A 31 -1.77 11.43 9.87
C ASN A 31 -1.11 10.08 9.60
N GLU A 32 -0.36 9.56 10.57
CA GLU A 32 0.57 8.45 10.38
C GLU A 32 -0.06 7.20 9.77
N LEU A 33 -1.20 6.76 10.32
CA LEU A 33 -1.92 5.58 9.81
C LEU A 33 -2.37 5.77 8.37
N ILE A 34 -2.95 6.94 8.05
CA ILE A 34 -3.43 7.28 6.71
C ILE A 34 -2.25 7.32 5.74
N PHE A 35 -1.13 7.92 6.14
CA PHE A 35 0.09 7.96 5.34
C PHE A 35 0.55 6.54 5.00
N PHE A 36 0.61 5.62 5.97
CA PHE A 36 0.99 4.24 5.70
C PHE A 36 0.06 3.52 4.75
N ILE A 37 -1.26 3.69 4.89
CA ILE A 37 -2.24 3.06 3.99
C ILE A 37 -1.98 3.51 2.55
N PHE A 38 -1.94 4.82 2.30
CA PHE A 38 -1.69 5.35 0.94
C PHE A 38 -0.33 4.96 0.39
N TYR A 39 0.69 5.02 1.23
CA TYR A 39 2.04 4.64 0.87
C TYR A 39 2.11 3.16 0.46
N ARG A 40 1.39 2.27 1.15
CA ARG A 40 1.36 0.82 0.87
C ARG A 40 0.57 0.46 -0.38
N LEU A 41 -0.36 1.31 -0.80
CA LEU A 41 -1.07 1.18 -2.08
C LEU A 41 -0.17 1.45 -3.29
N PHE A 42 0.94 2.18 -3.11
CA PHE A 42 1.92 2.41 -4.19
C PHE A 42 2.72 1.13 -4.47
N VAL A 43 2.30 0.38 -5.50
CA VAL A 43 2.93 -0.88 -5.93
C VAL A 43 4.39 -0.71 -6.38
N GLY A 44 4.78 0.51 -6.79
CA GLY A 44 6.11 0.79 -7.33
C GLY A 44 7.24 0.86 -6.30
N ILE A 45 6.96 0.84 -4.99
CA ILE A 45 8.01 0.96 -3.98
C ILE A 45 8.38 -0.41 -3.41
N PRO A 46 9.66 -0.84 -3.53
CA PRO A 46 10.13 -2.07 -2.93
C PRO A 46 9.80 -2.18 -1.43
N PHE A 47 9.32 -3.34 -1.01
CA PHE A 47 8.85 -3.56 0.37
C PHE A 47 9.91 -3.25 1.43
N GLY A 48 11.19 -3.50 1.14
CA GLY A 48 12.31 -3.13 1.99
C GLY A 48 12.42 -1.62 2.21
N LEU A 49 12.38 -0.84 1.12
CA LEU A 49 12.44 0.64 1.18
C LEU A 49 11.25 1.22 1.96
N SER A 50 10.08 0.62 1.82
CA SER A 50 8.90 0.99 2.63
C SER A 50 9.11 0.83 4.12
N ASN A 51 9.69 -0.29 4.53
CA ASN A 51 9.93 -0.56 5.94
C ASN A 51 10.99 0.41 6.50
N LEU A 52 12.00 0.77 5.70
CA LEU A 52 13.00 1.78 6.08
C LEU A 52 12.37 3.16 6.27
N LEU A 53 11.44 3.57 5.40
CA LEU A 53 10.68 4.81 5.59
C LEU A 53 9.88 4.80 6.91
N ALA A 54 9.29 3.66 7.27
CA ALA A 54 8.58 3.56 8.55
C ALA A 54 9.49 3.80 9.76
N ILE A 55 10.73 3.34 9.66
CA ILE A 55 11.76 3.50 10.71
C ILE A 55 12.30 4.92 10.71
N LEU A 56 12.56 5.49 9.52
CA LEU A 56 12.98 6.88 9.30
C LEU A 56 12.08 7.87 10.05
N PHE A 57 10.77 7.70 9.91
CA PHE A 57 9.81 8.57 10.58
C PHE A 57 9.49 8.15 12.02
N ASN A 58 10.06 7.04 12.53
CA ASN A 58 9.76 6.45 13.84
C ASN A 58 8.26 6.21 14.04
N ALA A 59 7.65 5.55 13.08
CA ALA A 59 6.25 5.18 13.15
C ALA A 59 5.94 4.33 14.38
N ARG A 60 4.75 4.57 14.96
CA ARG A 60 4.17 3.68 15.96
C ARG A 60 3.92 2.32 15.32
N ILE A 61 4.36 1.28 16.01
CA ILE A 61 4.27 -0.08 15.49
C ILE A 61 2.84 -0.49 15.14
N ILE A 62 1.88 -0.05 15.94
CA ILE A 62 0.45 -0.34 15.70
C ILE A 62 -0.04 0.27 14.37
N ASN A 63 0.38 1.50 14.04
CA ASN A 63 0.00 2.15 12.80
C ASN A 63 0.72 1.54 11.60
N PHE A 64 1.98 1.15 11.78
CA PHE A 64 2.72 0.42 10.75
C PHE A 64 2.04 -0.91 10.43
N LEU A 65 1.65 -1.69 11.45
CA LEU A 65 0.97 -2.98 11.28
C LEU A 65 -0.41 -2.82 10.64
N LEU A 66 -1.26 -1.94 11.18
CA LEU A 66 -2.59 -1.68 10.64
C LEU A 66 -2.53 -1.09 9.23
N GLY A 67 -1.65 -0.12 8.99
CA GLY A 67 -1.49 0.50 7.68
C GLY A 67 -0.93 -0.47 6.65
N THR A 68 -0.07 -1.41 7.06
CA THR A 68 0.41 -2.49 6.19
C THR A 68 -0.69 -3.50 5.90
N ALA A 69 -1.45 -3.95 6.91
CA ALA A 69 -2.55 -4.88 6.74
C ALA A 69 -3.61 -4.31 5.79
N ILE A 70 -4.08 -3.09 6.04
CA ILE A 70 -5.12 -2.44 5.23
C ILE A 70 -4.58 -2.03 3.86
N GLY A 71 -3.37 -1.48 3.79
CA GLY A 71 -2.81 -0.92 2.57
C GLY A 71 -2.35 -1.97 1.54
N ILE A 72 -2.06 -3.21 1.96
CA ILE A 72 -1.66 -4.30 1.06
C ILE A 72 -2.85 -5.12 0.57
N LEU A 73 -3.96 -5.18 1.32
CA LEU A 73 -5.14 -5.95 0.93
C LEU A 73 -5.53 -5.74 -0.54
N PRO A 74 -5.62 -4.51 -1.05
CA PRO A 74 -6.09 -4.33 -2.41
C PRO A 74 -5.13 -4.84 -3.48
N SER A 75 -3.81 -4.68 -3.27
CA SER A 75 -2.83 -5.20 -4.22
C SER A 75 -2.82 -6.73 -4.22
N VAL A 76 -2.96 -7.36 -3.04
CA VAL A 76 -3.11 -8.82 -2.93
C VAL A 76 -4.35 -9.32 -3.65
N PHE A 77 -5.48 -8.64 -3.50
CA PHE A 77 -6.71 -8.99 -4.21
C PHE A 77 -6.53 -8.94 -5.73
N ILE A 78 -5.89 -7.89 -6.26
CA ILE A 78 -5.61 -7.77 -7.70
C ILE A 78 -4.71 -8.93 -8.16
N TRP A 79 -3.60 -9.17 -7.47
CA TRP A 79 -2.65 -10.24 -7.85
C TRP A 79 -3.28 -11.63 -7.80
N ALA A 80 -4.07 -11.93 -6.76
CA ALA A 80 -4.79 -13.21 -6.66
C ALA A 80 -5.81 -13.38 -7.80
N SER A 81 -6.46 -12.29 -8.18
CA SER A 81 -7.44 -12.29 -9.28
C SER A 81 -6.79 -12.46 -10.64
N VAL A 82 -5.60 -11.86 -10.84
CA VAL A 82 -4.78 -12.09 -12.04
C VAL A 82 -4.36 -13.55 -12.14
N GLY A 83 -3.93 -14.17 -11.03
CA GLY A 83 -3.59 -15.59 -11.00
C GLY A 83 -4.76 -16.48 -11.38
N ARG A 84 -5.95 -16.23 -10.82
CA ARG A 84 -7.17 -16.98 -11.19
C ARG A 84 -7.55 -16.81 -12.66
N GLY A 85 -7.55 -15.56 -13.16
CA GLY A 85 -7.88 -15.28 -14.55
C GLY A 85 -6.91 -15.95 -15.53
N PHE A 86 -5.63 -16.05 -15.15
CA PHE A 86 -4.64 -16.83 -15.88
C PHE A 86 -4.96 -18.33 -15.85
N ASP A 87 -5.18 -18.92 -14.67
CA ASP A 87 -5.48 -20.35 -14.51
C ASP A 87 -6.72 -20.76 -15.30
N LYS A 88 -7.78 -19.96 -15.25
CA LYS A 88 -9.02 -20.24 -15.98
C LYS A 88 -8.81 -20.27 -17.49
N ILE A 89 -8.16 -19.25 -18.05
CA ILE A 89 -7.94 -19.19 -19.49
C ILE A 89 -6.97 -20.30 -19.91
N LEU A 90 -5.96 -20.63 -19.09
CA LEU A 90 -5.03 -21.73 -19.37
C LEU A 90 -5.73 -23.10 -19.43
N ILE A 91 -6.76 -23.32 -18.60
CA ILE A 91 -7.56 -24.55 -18.63
C ILE A 91 -8.52 -24.57 -19.83
N GLU A 92 -9.10 -23.43 -20.18
CA GLU A 92 -10.10 -23.30 -21.25
C GLU A 92 -9.49 -23.21 -22.66
N SER A 93 -8.23 -22.78 -22.78
CA SER A 93 -7.54 -22.62 -24.06
C SER A 93 -6.35 -23.57 -24.16
N GLU A 94 -6.21 -24.28 -25.28
CA GLU A 94 -5.06 -25.14 -25.59
C GLU A 94 -3.77 -24.30 -25.88
N GLY A 95 -3.41 -23.37 -25.00
CA GLY A 95 -2.27 -22.48 -25.20
C GLY A 95 -2.08 -21.43 -24.09
N ILE A 96 -0.95 -20.73 -24.13
CA ILE A 96 -0.63 -19.68 -23.15
C ILE A 96 -1.56 -18.47 -23.36
N PRO A 97 -2.33 -18.04 -22.35
CA PRO A 97 -3.21 -16.88 -22.44
C PRO A 97 -2.44 -15.60 -22.79
N LYS A 98 -2.97 -14.75 -23.68
CA LYS A 98 -2.42 -13.41 -23.85
C LYS A 98 -2.80 -12.54 -22.66
N PHE A 99 -1.92 -11.60 -22.30
CA PHE A 99 -2.15 -10.68 -21.18
C PHE A 99 -3.45 -9.87 -21.31
N ILE A 100 -3.85 -9.51 -22.53
CA ILE A 100 -5.12 -8.78 -22.79
C ILE A 100 -6.34 -9.63 -22.46
N ASP A 101 -6.27 -10.95 -22.71
CA ASP A 101 -7.40 -11.85 -22.47
C ASP A 101 -7.59 -12.08 -20.96
N ILE A 102 -6.48 -12.20 -20.24
CA ILE A 102 -6.43 -12.23 -18.78
C ILE A 102 -7.10 -10.97 -18.22
N LEU A 103 -6.67 -9.77 -18.61
CA LEU A 103 -7.23 -8.48 -18.16
C LEU A 103 -8.73 -8.33 -18.43
N LYS A 104 -9.24 -8.93 -19.52
CA LYS A 104 -10.66 -8.89 -19.88
C LYS A 104 -11.49 -9.90 -19.09
N SER A 105 -10.89 -10.89 -18.44
CA SER A 105 -11.64 -11.86 -17.63
C SER A 105 -12.48 -11.17 -16.55
N GLU A 106 -13.67 -11.71 -16.30
CA GLU A 106 -14.55 -11.21 -15.22
C GLU A 106 -13.87 -11.27 -13.86
N GLU A 107 -12.99 -12.25 -13.69
CA GLU A 107 -12.22 -12.50 -12.47
C GLU A 107 -11.28 -11.35 -12.14
N ILE A 108 -10.76 -10.62 -13.13
CA ILE A 108 -9.89 -9.45 -12.90
C ILE A 108 -10.68 -8.15 -12.94
N ARG A 109 -11.67 -8.07 -13.83
CA ARG A 109 -12.46 -6.87 -14.05
C ARG A 109 -13.24 -6.45 -12.80
N ILE A 110 -13.89 -7.41 -12.11
CA ILE A 110 -14.68 -7.13 -10.91
C ILE A 110 -13.78 -6.61 -9.76
N PRO A 111 -12.68 -7.27 -9.39
CA PRO A 111 -11.73 -6.77 -8.39
C PRO A 111 -11.15 -5.39 -8.71
N LEU A 112 -10.85 -5.10 -9.98
CA LEU A 112 -10.38 -3.78 -10.39
C LEU A 112 -11.44 -2.68 -10.18
N ILE A 113 -12.71 -2.98 -10.48
CA ILE A 113 -13.82 -2.05 -10.23
C ILE A 113 -13.99 -1.83 -8.71
N ILE A 114 -14.01 -2.90 -7.92
CA ILE A 114 -14.10 -2.82 -6.45
C ILE A 114 -12.93 -2.01 -5.89
N PHE A 115 -11.71 -2.23 -6.39
CA PHE A 115 -10.54 -1.46 -5.97
C PHE A 115 -10.67 0.02 -6.29
N THR A 116 -11.13 0.35 -7.49
CA THR A 116 -11.37 1.73 -7.92
C THR A 116 -12.40 2.41 -7.01
N ILE A 117 -13.52 1.72 -6.72
CA ILE A 117 -14.55 2.21 -5.78
C ILE A 117 -13.98 2.39 -4.37
N PHE A 118 -13.16 1.45 -3.90
CA PHE A 118 -12.52 1.51 -2.59
C PHE A 118 -11.58 2.73 -2.45
N ILE A 119 -10.76 3.01 -3.48
CA ILE A 119 -9.91 4.21 -3.49
C ILE A 119 -10.77 5.49 -3.46
N LEU A 120 -11.82 5.55 -4.28
CA LEU A 120 -12.75 6.69 -4.29
C LEU A 120 -13.43 6.88 -2.94
N PHE A 121 -13.86 5.79 -2.30
CA PHE A 121 -14.43 5.81 -0.96
C PHE A 121 -13.46 6.40 0.07
N ILE A 122 -12.21 5.92 0.12
CA ILE A 122 -11.19 6.47 1.04
C ILE A 122 -11.02 7.97 0.80
N PHE A 123 -10.96 8.40 -0.45
CA PHE A 123 -10.78 9.81 -0.80
C PHE A 123 -11.98 10.67 -0.36
N VAL A 124 -13.21 10.21 -0.60
CA VAL A 124 -14.45 10.89 -0.19
C VAL A 124 -14.57 10.93 1.33
N SER A 125 -14.32 9.82 2.03
CA SER A 125 -14.35 9.76 3.50
C SER A 125 -13.34 10.72 4.11
N LYS A 126 -12.13 10.83 3.55
CA LYS A 126 -11.13 11.81 3.97
C LYS A 126 -11.62 13.25 3.79
N LYS A 127 -12.28 13.55 2.67
CA LYS A 127 -12.89 14.88 2.41
C LYS A 127 -13.99 15.21 3.42
N PHE A 128 -14.81 14.23 3.80
CA PHE A 128 -15.89 14.41 4.77
C PHE A 128 -15.38 14.66 6.19
N ILE A 129 -14.40 13.88 6.64
CA ILE A 129 -13.78 14.03 7.97
C ILE A 129 -13.10 15.40 8.12
N ASN A 130 -12.44 15.90 7.07
CA ASN A 130 -11.82 17.22 7.11
C ASN A 130 -12.83 18.38 7.16
N ARG A 131 -14.04 18.20 6.63
CA ARG A 131 -15.11 19.20 6.70
C ARG A 131 -15.76 19.31 8.08
N LEU A 132 -15.79 18.23 8.86
CA LEU A 132 -16.36 18.21 10.21
C LEU A 132 -15.43 18.81 11.30
N LYS A 133 -14.18 19.12 10.95
CA LYS A 133 -13.20 19.78 11.83
C LYS A 133 -13.19 21.31 11.71
N HIS A 134 -14.02 21.87 10.83
CA HIS A 134 -14.29 23.30 10.69
C HIS A 134 -15.73 23.58 11.09
#